data_AF-A0A3D3X986-F1
#
_entry.id   AF-A0A3D3X986-F1
#
_cell.length_a   1.000
_cell.length_b   1.000
_cell.length_c   1.000
_cell.angle_alpha   90.00
_cell.angle_beta   90.00
_cell.angle_gamma   90.00
#
_symmetry.space_group_name_H-M   'P 1'
#
loop_
_entity.id
_entity.type
_entity.pdbx_description
1 polymer ?
#
loop_
_entity_poly.entity_id
_entity_poly.type
_entity_poly.pdbx_seq_one_letter_code
_entity_poly.pdbx_strand_id
1 'polypeptide(L)'
;MIGITISLITACQKPGEGNSPKSESPKTSQSEQTSQKEYGQGKAQAATSSQRGPKKNTKKTNVRVNAVGTEPLKIESTFVGHLLPNERVRMTSEMDGVIETINFEEADEVKKGKKLINISTKELTLRLKISETDLKLAETNLKRDEKLEA
;
A
#
# COMPACT_ATOMS: atom_id res chain seq x y z
N MET A 1 18.67 -24.01 20.40
CA MET A 1 18.11 -24.01 19.03
C MET A 1 17.16 -25.18 18.89
N ILE A 2 15.90 -25.00 19.32
CA ILE A 2 14.83 -25.99 19.20
C ILE A 2 13.70 -25.27 18.48
N GLY A 3 13.50 -25.64 17.22
CA GLY A 3 12.44 -25.10 16.37
C GLY A 3 11.11 -25.76 16.72
N ILE A 4 10.09 -24.94 16.92
CA ILE A 4 8.70 -25.39 17.03
C ILE A 4 7.92 -24.70 15.92
N THR A 5 7.38 -25.55 15.05
CA THR A 5 6.62 -25.24 13.85
C THR A 5 5.14 -24.98 14.17
N ILE A 6 4.64 -23.85 13.65
CA ILE A 6 3.36 -23.62 12.92
C ILE A 6 2.08 -24.28 13.46
N SER A 7 1.10 -23.43 13.81
CA SER A 7 -0.31 -23.61 13.44
C SER A 7 -1.06 -22.27 13.52
N LEU A 8 -1.35 -21.66 12.37
CA LEU A 8 -2.30 -20.54 12.24
C LEU A 8 -3.64 -21.10 11.77
N ILE A 9 -4.66 -20.94 12.59
CA ILE A 9 -6.04 -21.36 12.31
C ILE A 9 -6.70 -20.22 11.53
N THR A 10 -7.06 -20.47 10.28
CA THR A 10 -7.86 -19.58 9.43
C THR A 10 -9.34 -19.75 9.80
N ALA A 11 -9.97 -18.71 10.34
CA ALA A 11 -11.42 -18.59 10.44
C ALA A 11 -11.92 -17.64 9.34
N CYS A 12 -12.64 -18.19 8.35
CA CYS A 12 -13.38 -17.41 7.36
C CYS A 12 -14.64 -16.82 8.00
N GLN A 13 -14.85 -15.50 7.88
CA GLN A 13 -16.10 -14.85 8.23
C GLN A 13 -16.68 -14.09 7.03
N LYS A 14 -17.96 -14.36 6.81
CA LYS A 14 -18.83 -14.02 5.68
C LYS A 14 -19.15 -12.51 5.64
N PRO A 15 -19.13 -11.83 4.48
CA PRO A 15 -19.70 -10.49 4.35
C PRO A 15 -21.18 -10.56 3.92
N GLY A 16 -22.05 -9.92 4.71
CA GLY A 16 -23.47 -9.70 4.42
C GLY A 16 -23.73 -8.35 3.76
N GLU A 17 -24.44 -8.41 2.64
CA GLU A 17 -25.42 -7.47 2.05
C GLU A 17 -25.27 -5.95 2.33
N GLY A 18 -24.80 -5.23 1.30
CA GLY A 18 -24.86 -3.77 1.19
C GLY A 18 -26.12 -3.30 0.45
N ASN A 19 -26.71 -2.23 0.97
CA ASN A 19 -27.95 -1.58 0.53
C ASN A 19 -27.68 -0.59 -0.62
N SER A 20 -28.49 -0.62 -1.68
CA SER A 20 -28.36 0.22 -2.88
C SER A 20 -28.99 1.61 -2.70
N PRO A 21 -28.37 2.69 -3.23
CA PRO A 21 -29.09 3.91 -3.57
C PRO A 21 -29.27 4.11 -5.09
N LYS A 22 -30.41 4.72 -5.41
CA LYS A 22 -30.97 5.07 -6.73
C LYS A 22 -30.04 5.94 -7.59
N SER A 23 -30.05 5.69 -8.90
CA SER A 23 -29.51 6.58 -9.94
C SER A 23 -30.65 7.29 -10.70
N GLU A 24 -30.61 8.62 -10.72
CA GLU A 24 -31.44 9.50 -11.55
C GLU A 24 -30.92 9.60 -13.00
N SER A 25 -31.85 9.73 -13.94
CA SER A 25 -31.62 9.99 -15.37
C SER A 25 -31.41 11.49 -15.65
N PRO A 26 -30.72 11.87 -16.74
CA PRO A 26 -31.46 12.53 -17.83
C PRO A 26 -30.96 12.30 -19.28
N LYS A 27 -31.95 12.04 -20.15
CA LYS A 27 -32.28 12.60 -21.50
C LYS A 27 -31.22 12.91 -22.60
N THR A 28 -31.45 12.25 -23.76
CA THR A 28 -31.60 12.79 -25.14
C THR A 28 -30.33 13.34 -25.83
N SER A 29 -29.94 12.87 -27.03
CA SER A 29 -30.43 13.41 -28.33
C SER A 29 -30.01 12.56 -29.54
N GLN A 30 -30.86 12.61 -30.57
CA GLN A 30 -30.76 11.94 -31.88
C GLN A 30 -29.93 12.75 -32.90
N SER A 31 -29.34 12.06 -33.88
CA SER A 31 -29.23 12.43 -35.31
C SER A 31 -28.75 11.18 -36.10
N GLU A 32 -29.57 10.57 -36.96
CA GLU A 32 -29.76 10.81 -38.40
C GLU A 32 -28.50 10.59 -39.28
N GLN A 33 -28.44 9.50 -40.06
CA GLN A 33 -28.81 9.45 -41.50
C GLN A 33 -28.26 8.20 -42.22
N THR A 34 -29.18 7.54 -42.92
CA THR A 34 -29.11 6.73 -44.16
C THR A 34 -27.81 6.66 -44.95
N SER A 35 -27.52 5.47 -45.49
CA SER A 35 -27.30 5.24 -46.94
C SER A 35 -27.39 3.76 -47.30
N GLN A 36 -28.27 3.46 -48.26
CA GLN A 36 -28.45 2.18 -48.93
C GLN A 36 -27.35 1.98 -49.98
N LYS A 37 -26.89 0.73 -50.17
CA LYS A 37 -26.34 0.24 -51.45
C LYS A 37 -26.73 -1.23 -51.69
N GLU A 38 -27.78 -1.38 -52.49
CA GLU A 38 -27.87 -2.18 -53.71
C GLU A 38 -26.76 -3.20 -54.02
N TYR A 39 -27.15 -4.45 -54.23
CA TYR A 39 -26.36 -5.43 -54.97
C TYR A 39 -27.22 -6.16 -56.00
N GLY A 40 -26.90 -5.90 -57.26
CA GLY A 40 -27.41 -6.61 -58.43
C GLY A 40 -26.69 -7.94 -58.68
N GLN A 41 -27.51 -8.91 -59.09
CA GLN A 41 -27.29 -9.97 -60.09
C GLN A 41 -25.88 -10.56 -60.26
N GLY A 42 -25.69 -11.78 -59.72
CA GLY A 42 -24.74 -12.78 -60.20
C GLY A 42 -25.49 -14.07 -60.56
N LYS A 43 -25.46 -14.46 -61.84
CA LYS A 43 -26.11 -15.66 -62.40
C LYS A 43 -25.39 -16.93 -61.91
N ALA A 44 -26.16 -17.95 -61.49
CA ALA A 44 -25.67 -19.31 -61.38
C ALA A 44 -26.50 -20.22 -62.30
N GLN A 45 -25.83 -20.74 -63.32
CA GLN A 45 -26.38 -21.59 -64.37
C GLN A 45 -26.75 -22.95 -63.78
N ALA A 46 -27.95 -23.41 -64.12
CA ALA A 46 -28.42 -24.75 -63.78
C ALA A 46 -27.60 -25.79 -64.56
N ALA A 47 -26.81 -26.58 -63.85
CA ALA A 47 -26.30 -27.85 -64.35
C ALA A 47 -27.10 -28.97 -63.69
N THR A 48 -27.99 -29.56 -64.47
CA THR A 48 -28.65 -30.83 -64.18
C THR A 48 -27.59 -31.92 -63.98
N SER A 49 -27.60 -32.57 -62.81
CA SER A 49 -27.19 -33.97 -62.73
C SER A 49 -28.07 -34.73 -61.75
N SER A 50 -28.63 -35.79 -62.30
CA SER A 50 -29.55 -36.74 -61.69
C SER A 50 -28.79 -37.71 -60.81
N GLN A 51 -29.22 -37.88 -59.55
CA GLN A 51 -29.23 -39.17 -58.85
C GLN A 51 -29.93 -39.04 -57.49
N ARG A 52 -31.15 -39.59 -57.38
CA ARG A 52 -31.91 -39.69 -56.13
C ARG A 52 -31.63 -41.05 -55.49
N GLY A 53 -30.79 -41.08 -54.46
CA GLY A 53 -30.72 -42.18 -53.49
C GLY A 53 -31.80 -42.05 -52.41
N PRO A 54 -32.25 -43.15 -51.78
CA PRO A 54 -33.35 -43.13 -50.82
C PRO A 54 -33.00 -42.36 -49.54
N LYS A 55 -33.77 -41.30 -49.26
CA LYS A 55 -33.55 -40.36 -48.16
C LYS A 55 -34.17 -40.92 -46.87
N LYS A 56 -33.34 -41.45 -45.96
CA LYS A 56 -33.76 -41.82 -44.60
C LYS A 56 -34.26 -40.57 -43.86
N ASN A 57 -35.57 -40.49 -43.62
CA ASN A 57 -36.25 -39.36 -42.97
C ASN A 57 -36.06 -39.40 -41.45
N THR A 58 -34.85 -39.10 -40.97
CA THR A 58 -34.65 -38.68 -39.58
C THR A 58 -35.05 -37.21 -39.46
N LYS A 59 -36.08 -36.88 -38.67
CA LYS A 59 -36.54 -35.50 -38.42
C LYS A 59 -35.38 -34.69 -37.83
N LYS A 60 -34.84 -33.74 -38.60
CA LYS A 60 -33.74 -32.87 -38.17
C LYS A 60 -34.34 -31.61 -37.54
N THR A 61 -34.09 -31.42 -36.24
CA THR A 61 -34.44 -30.18 -35.56
C THR A 61 -33.37 -29.14 -35.88
N ASN A 62 -33.80 -27.99 -36.39
CA ASN A 62 -32.88 -26.91 -36.69
C ASN A 62 -32.40 -26.28 -35.37
N VAL A 63 -31.09 -26.26 -35.16
CA VAL A 63 -30.46 -25.69 -33.97
C VAL A 63 -29.42 -24.67 -34.43
N ARG A 64 -29.36 -23.53 -33.73
CA ARG A 64 -28.33 -22.53 -33.98
C ARG A 64 -27.10 -22.90 -33.16
N VAL A 65 -25.94 -22.88 -33.80
CA VAL A 65 -24.65 -23.12 -33.16
C VAL A 65 -23.75 -21.92 -33.39
N ASN A 66 -22.99 -21.55 -32.37
CA ASN A 66 -21.92 -20.55 -32.45
C ASN A 66 -20.61 -21.22 -32.05
N ALA A 67 -19.57 -21.04 -32.86
CA ALA A 67 -18.23 -21.51 -32.53
C ALA A 67 -17.60 -20.56 -31.49
N VAL A 68 -17.07 -21.11 -30.41
CA VAL A 68 -16.36 -20.36 -29.37
C VAL A 68 -14.85 -20.54 -29.55
N GLY A 69 -14.10 -19.45 -29.49
CA GLY A 69 -12.64 -19.44 -29.48
C GLY A 69 -12.09 -19.22 -28.08
N THR A 70 -10.85 -19.62 -27.85
CA THR A 70 -10.15 -19.33 -26.59
C THR A 70 -9.40 -18.02 -26.73
N GLU A 71 -9.77 -17.03 -25.92
CA GLU A 71 -9.03 -15.78 -25.76
C GLU A 71 -8.48 -15.69 -24.31
N PRO A 72 -7.30 -15.09 -24.10
CA PRO A 72 -6.75 -14.93 -22.76
C PRO A 72 -7.62 -13.98 -21.93
N LEU A 73 -8.23 -14.52 -20.89
CA LEU A 73 -9.04 -13.74 -19.94
C LEU A 73 -8.12 -13.09 -18.89
N LYS A 74 -8.17 -11.76 -18.80
CA LYS A 74 -7.47 -11.02 -17.74
C LYS A 74 -8.39 -10.87 -16.54
N ILE A 75 -8.07 -11.57 -15.46
CA ILE A 75 -8.78 -11.46 -14.18
C ILE A 75 -8.02 -10.43 -13.33
N GLU A 76 -8.67 -9.32 -13.02
CA GLU A 76 -8.12 -8.29 -12.14
C GLU A 76 -8.79 -8.40 -10.76
N SER A 77 -8.03 -8.12 -9.70
CA SER A 77 -8.52 -8.11 -8.32
C SER A 77 -8.03 -6.86 -7.63
N THR A 78 -8.96 -6.10 -7.06
CA THR A 78 -8.66 -4.85 -6.37
C THR A 78 -8.61 -5.11 -4.87
N PHE A 79 -7.56 -4.63 -4.24
CA PHE A 79 -7.38 -4.72 -2.79
C PHE A 79 -7.37 -3.31 -2.20
N VAL A 80 -8.01 -3.18 -1.05
CA VAL A 80 -8.03 -1.93 -0.28
C VAL A 80 -7.19 -2.13 0.98
N GLY A 81 -6.36 -1.15 1.28
CA GLY A 81 -5.51 -1.13 2.46
C GLY A 81 -5.24 0.29 2.93
N HIS A 82 -4.47 0.40 3.99
CA HIS A 82 -3.99 1.68 4.52
C HIS A 82 -2.47 1.68 4.56
N LEU A 83 -1.89 2.88 4.45
CA LEU A 83 -0.45 3.04 4.56
C LEU A 83 -0.04 3.07 6.03
N LEU A 84 1.00 2.32 6.34
CA LEU A 84 1.67 2.40 7.63
C LEU A 84 3.02 3.11 7.44
N PRO A 85 3.41 3.98 8.40
CA PRO A 85 4.71 4.61 8.35
C PRO A 85 5.80 3.53 8.46
N ASN A 86 6.83 3.65 7.61
CA ASN A 86 7.99 2.77 7.69
C ASN A 86 8.73 2.91 9.04
N GLU A 87 8.80 4.14 9.56
CA GLU A 87 9.41 4.45 10.85
C GLU A 87 8.59 5.51 11.58
N ARG A 88 8.42 5.34 12.89
CA ARG A 88 7.79 6.31 13.79
C ARG A 88 8.59 6.34 15.08
N VAL A 89 9.12 7.51 15.41
CA VAL A 89 9.89 7.73 16.64
C VAL A 89 9.12 8.67 17.56
N ARG A 90 8.95 8.28 18.82
CA ARG A 90 8.47 9.17 19.88
C ARG A 90 9.67 9.60 20.71
N MET A 91 10.01 10.88 20.66
CA MET A 91 11.14 11.43 21.40
C MET A 91 10.74 11.77 22.84
N THR A 92 11.63 11.46 23.77
CA THR A 92 11.52 11.81 25.19
C THR A 92 12.84 12.42 25.64
N SER A 93 12.83 13.21 26.70
CA SER A 93 14.07 13.64 27.32
C SER A 93 14.77 12.48 28.01
N GLU A 94 16.10 12.46 27.95
CA GLU A 94 16.93 11.52 28.72
C GLU A 94 17.18 12.01 30.15
N MET A 95 17.11 13.33 30.38
CA MET A 95 17.32 13.96 31.67
C MET A 95 16.19 14.92 32.01
N ASP A 96 15.89 15.04 33.29
CA ASP A 96 14.91 16.02 33.75
C ASP A 96 15.51 17.43 33.71
N GLY A 97 14.69 18.42 33.35
CA GLY A 97 15.13 19.80 33.29
C GLY A 97 14.07 20.73 32.71
N VAL A 98 14.33 22.03 32.81
CA VAL A 98 13.46 23.07 32.26
C VAL A 98 13.76 23.24 30.76
N ILE A 99 12.71 23.29 29.94
CA ILE A 99 12.85 23.58 28.50
C ILE A 99 13.17 25.06 28.32
N GLU A 100 14.34 25.37 27.74
CA GLU A 100 14.76 26.74 27.43
C GLU A 100 14.28 27.18 26.06
N THR A 101 14.30 26.29 25.07
CA THR A 101 13.97 26.63 23.68
C THR A 101 13.44 25.43 22.92
N ILE A 102 12.49 25.68 22.03
CA ILE A 102 11.95 24.72 21.07
C ILE A 102 12.31 25.26 19.67
N ASN A 103 13.00 24.46 18.87
CA ASN A 103 13.59 24.86 17.57
C ASN A 103 12.86 24.23 16.37
N PHE A 104 11.56 23.95 16.52
CA PHE A 104 10.73 23.40 15.47
C PHE A 104 9.27 23.81 15.67
N GLU A 105 8.52 23.82 14.58
CA GLU A 105 7.07 23.99 14.59
C GLU A 105 6.37 22.68 14.17
N GLU A 106 5.05 22.62 14.35
CA GLU A 106 4.29 21.45 13.94
C GLU A 106 4.41 21.21 12.42
N ALA A 107 4.54 19.94 12.04
CA ALA A 107 4.74 19.50 10.66
C ALA A 107 6.05 19.96 9.98
N ASP A 108 7.01 20.51 10.73
CA ASP A 108 8.34 20.81 10.20
C ASP A 108 9.10 19.57 9.72
N GLU A 109 9.83 19.73 8.61
CA GLU A 109 10.81 18.73 8.19
C GLU A 109 12.04 18.77 9.11
N VAL A 110 12.39 17.61 9.68
CA VAL A 110 13.53 17.46 10.57
C VAL A 110 14.48 16.40 10.04
N LYS A 111 15.78 16.68 10.13
CA LYS A 111 16.84 15.73 9.75
C LYS A 111 17.46 15.13 11.00
N LYS A 112 18.01 13.92 10.87
CA LYS A 112 18.75 13.27 11.95
C LYS A 112 19.87 14.18 12.46
N GLY A 113 19.92 14.39 13.78
CA GLY A 113 20.89 15.25 14.44
C GLY A 113 20.48 16.72 14.56
N LYS A 114 19.33 17.15 14.00
CA LYS A 114 18.78 18.49 14.27
C LYS A 114 18.39 18.56 15.75
N LYS A 115 18.89 19.57 16.46
CA LYS A 115 18.49 19.86 17.85
C LYS A 115 17.08 20.43 17.87
N LEU A 116 16.12 19.65 18.36
CA LEU A 116 14.72 20.05 18.42
C LEU A 116 14.38 20.84 19.69
N ILE A 117 14.95 20.42 20.82
CA ILE A 117 14.65 21.00 22.15
C ILE A 117 15.98 21.31 22.83
N ASN A 118 16.05 22.45 23.51
CA ASN A 118 17.13 22.80 24.41
C ASN A 118 16.64 22.74 25.86
N ILE A 119 17.28 21.92 26.68
CA ILE A 119 16.95 21.72 28.10
C ILE A 119 18.08 22.33 28.92
N SER A 120 17.73 23.07 29.97
CA SER A 120 18.70 23.75 30.81
C SER A 120 19.59 22.76 31.56
N THR A 121 20.91 22.87 31.37
CA THR A 121 21.91 22.00 32.04
C THR A 121 22.68 22.71 33.14
N LYS A 122 22.20 23.88 33.62
CA LYS A 122 22.95 24.74 34.56
C LYS A 122 23.38 23.99 35.82
N GLU A 123 22.48 23.24 36.42
CA GLU A 123 22.78 22.45 37.62
C GLU A 123 23.80 21.34 37.33
N LEU A 124 23.65 20.63 36.21
CA LEU A 124 24.57 19.58 35.81
C LEU A 124 25.99 20.12 35.59
N THR A 125 26.12 21.27 34.92
CA THR A 125 27.40 21.94 34.70
C THR A 125 28.05 22.38 36.02
N LEU A 126 27.26 22.87 36.99
CA LEU A 126 27.79 23.23 38.31
C LEU A 126 28.30 22.00 39.07
N ARG A 127 27.54 20.90 39.07
CA ARG A 127 27.96 19.63 39.69
C ARG A 127 29.23 19.08 39.06
N LEU A 128 29.37 19.18 37.74
CA LEU A 128 30.58 18.80 37.02
C LEU A 128 31.78 19.63 37.51
N LYS A 129 31.64 20.95 37.57
CA LYS A 129 32.72 21.86 38.00
C LYS A 129 33.17 21.61 39.45
N ILE A 130 32.23 21.32 40.35
CA ILE A 130 32.53 20.94 41.73
C ILE A 130 33.37 19.67 41.74
N SER A 131 32.91 18.64 41.01
CA SER A 131 33.60 17.34 40.94
C SER A 131 35.01 17.46 40.36
N GLU A 132 35.21 18.29 39.33
CA GLU A 132 36.53 18.58 38.75
C GLU A 132 37.46 19.29 39.75
N THR A 133 36.91 20.19 40.57
CA THR A 133 37.68 20.91 41.59
C THR A 133 38.08 19.97 42.72
N ASP A 134 37.18 19.09 43.15
CA ASP A 134 37.43 18.09 44.18
C ASP A 134 38.49 17.08 43.72
N LEU A 135 38.41 16.63 42.47
CA LEU A 135 39.42 15.78 41.85
C LEU A 135 40.78 16.47 41.85
N LYS A 136 40.85 17.73 41.41
CA LYS A 136 42.11 18.49 41.40
C LYS A 136 42.69 18.70 42.80
N LEU A 137 41.84 18.95 43.80
CA LEU A 137 42.24 19.07 45.19
C LEU A 137 42.82 17.76 45.71
N ALA A 138 42.15 16.63 45.44
CA ALA A 138 42.61 15.30 45.80
C ALA A 138 43.95 14.96 45.12
N GLU A 139 44.11 15.24 43.83
CA GLU A 139 45.39 15.05 43.12
C GLU A 139 46.52 15.91 43.70
N THR A 140 46.21 17.15 44.07
CA THR A 140 47.20 18.05 44.71
C THR A 140 47.59 17.52 46.09
N ASN A 141 46.65 16.93 46.81
CA ASN A 141 46.94 16.30 48.10
C ASN A 141 47.79 15.04 47.93
N LEU A 142 47.44 14.15 47.01
CA LEU A 142 48.21 12.96 46.70
C LEU A 142 49.66 13.30 46.33
N LYS A 143 49.86 14.26 45.42
CA LYS A 143 51.21 14.72 45.03
C LYS A 143 52.00 15.31 46.20
N ARG A 144 51.32 15.93 47.16
CA ARG A 144 51.96 16.46 48.36
C ARG A 144 52.42 15.31 49.27
N ASP A 145 51.54 14.34 49.49
CA ASP A 145 51.81 13.21 50.36
C ASP A 145 52.95 12.36 49.78
N GLU A 146 52.93 12.08 48.48
CA GLU A 146 54.03 11.40 47.75
C GLU A 146 55.39 12.12 47.88
N LYS A 147 55.39 13.45 47.98
CA LYS A 147 56.62 14.24 48.14
C LYS A 147 57.16 14.21 49.58
N LEU A 148 56.32 13.94 50.56
CA LEU A 148 56.73 13.87 51.98
C LEU A 148 57.23 12.48 52.38
N GLU A 149 56.82 11.45 51.64
CA GLU A 149 57.23 10.05 51.83
C GLU A 149 58.54 9.69 51.10
N ALA A 150 59.15 10.63 50.35
CA ALA A 150 60.40 10.46 49.60
C ALA A 150 61.55 11.31 50.17
#